data_AF-A0A7V7FRN9-F1
#
_entry.id   AF-A0A7V7FRN9-F1
#
_cell.length_a   1.000
_cell.length_b   1.000
_cell.length_c   1.000
_cell.angle_alpha   90.00
_cell.angle_beta   90.00
_cell.angle_gamma   90.00
#
_symmetry.space_group_name_H-M   'P 1'
#
loop_
_entity.id
_entity.type
_entity.pdbx_description
1 polymer ?
#
loop_
_entity_poly.entity_id
_entity_poly.type
_entity_poly.pdbx_seq_one_letter_code
_entity_poly.pdbx_strand_id
1 'polypeptide(L)' 'MSIPANQPDDDHKSVMRLMAFKHVRHVPVVVGGELKGMISIGDIIGSQLDETQLEVDVLRDYARGH' A
#
# COMPACT_ATOMS: atom_id res chain seq x y z
N MET A 1 -11.22 -19.53 -11.63
CA MET A 1 -10.08 -18.58 -11.64
C MET A 1 -9.99 -18.00 -10.24
N SER A 2 -8.94 -18.30 -9.47
CA SER A 2 -8.80 -17.79 -8.10
C SER A 2 -8.39 -16.33 -8.13
N ILE A 3 -9.11 -15.48 -7.40
CA ILE A 3 -8.74 -14.07 -7.22
C ILE A 3 -7.54 -14.04 -6.26
N PRO A 4 -6.44 -13.35 -6.59
CA PRO A 4 -5.32 -13.21 -5.67
C PRO A 4 -5.79 -12.49 -4.40
N ALA A 5 -5.45 -12.99 -3.22
CA ALA A 5 -5.79 -12.37 -1.94
C ALA A 5 -4.53 -11.99 -1.18
N ASN A 6 -4.55 -10.85 -0.47
CA ASN A 6 -3.45 -10.41 0.38
C ASN A 6 -3.85 -10.44 1.87
N GLN A 7 -2.86 -10.57 2.74
CA GLN A 7 -3.01 -10.35 4.17
C GLN A 7 -2.71 -8.88 4.53
N PRO A 8 -3.18 -8.39 5.68
CA PRO A 8 -2.93 -7.01 6.12
C PRO A 8 -1.43 -6.67 6.22
N ASP A 9 -0.60 -7.65 6.57
CA ASP A 9 0.83 -7.47 6.81
C ASP A 9 1.68 -7.70 5.54
N ASP A 10 1.05 -7.95 4.39
CA ASP A 10 1.76 -8.14 3.14
C ASP A 10 2.49 -6.85 2.72
N ASP A 11 3.75 -7.00 2.33
CA ASP A 11 4.55 -5.90 1.80
C ASP A 11 3.87 -5.27 0.57
N HIS A 12 3.65 -3.95 0.63
CA HIS A 12 2.98 -3.17 -0.40
C HIS A 12 3.69 -3.29 -1.77
N LYS A 13 5.02 -3.48 -1.81
CA LYS A 13 5.77 -3.68 -3.08
C LYS A 13 5.41 -4.99 -3.74
N SER A 14 5.18 -6.03 -2.93
CA SER A 14 4.76 -7.34 -3.39
C SER A 14 3.33 -7.32 -3.94
N VAL A 15 2.42 -6.60 -3.28
CA VAL A 15 1.05 -6.38 -3.78
C VAL A 15 1.05 -5.61 -5.10
N MET A 16 1.88 -4.56 -5.24
CA MET A 16 2.02 -3.84 -6.52
C MET A 16 2.58 -4.72 -7.64
N ARG A 17 3.60 -5.54 -7.37
CA ARG A 17 4.13 -6.50 -8.36
C ARG A 17 3.06 -7.47 -8.83
N LEU A 18 2.24 -7.97 -7.91
CA LEU A 18 1.13 -8.86 -8.22
C LEU A 18 0.07 -8.18 -9.10
N MET A 19 -0.32 -6.95 -8.75
CA MET A 19 -1.24 -6.12 -9.53
C MET A 19 -0.75 -5.93 -10.97
N ALA A 20 0.53 -5.57 -11.14
CA ALA A 20 1.16 -5.41 -12.46
C ALA A 20 1.19 -6.72 -13.25
N PHE A 21 1.63 -7.82 -12.62
CA PHE A 21 1.76 -9.13 -13.27
C PHE A 21 0.42 -9.72 -13.70
N LYS A 22 -0.63 -9.52 -12.89
CA LYS A 22 -1.98 -10.04 -13.15
C LYS A 22 -2.88 -9.07 -13.91
N HIS A 23 -2.39 -7.86 -14.21
CA HIS A 23 -3.18 -6.77 -14.80
C HIS A 23 -4.47 -6.46 -14.02
N VAL A 24 -4.40 -6.48 -12.70
CA VAL A 24 -5.51 -6.15 -11.79
C VAL A 24 -5.20 -4.88 -11.00
N ARG A 25 -6.23 -4.09 -10.68
CA ARG A 25 -6.11 -2.82 -9.96
C ARG A 25 -6.59 -2.86 -8.51
N HIS A 26 -7.23 -3.97 -8.14
CA HIS A 26 -7.74 -4.20 -6.80
C HIS A 26 -7.34 -5.60 -6.35
N VAL A 27 -6.99 -5.73 -5.08
CA VAL A 27 -6.68 -7.01 -4.44
C VAL A 27 -7.53 -7.13 -3.17
N PRO A 28 -8.29 -8.23 -2.98
CA PRO A 28 -9.01 -8.48 -1.74
C PRO A 28 -8.07 -8.79 -0.58
N VAL A 29 -8.34 -8.15 0.57
CA VAL A 29 -7.68 -8.43 1.84
C VAL A 29 -8.47 -9.52 2.56
N VAL A 30 -7.83 -10.65 2.86
CA VAL A 30 -8.47 -11.81 3.51
C VAL A 30 -7.75 -12.14 4.82
N VAL A 31 -8.51 -12.27 5.90
CA VAL A 31 -8.00 -12.63 7.24
C VAL A 31 -8.83 -13.79 7.77
N GLY A 32 -8.17 -14.89 8.15
CA GLY A 32 -8.85 -16.08 8.66
C GLY A 32 -9.83 -16.72 7.67
N GLY A 33 -9.60 -16.54 6.36
CA GLY A 33 -10.50 -17.03 5.31
C GLY A 33 -11.69 -16.10 5.01
N GLU A 34 -11.84 -15.00 5.74
CA GLU A 34 -12.90 -14.01 5.50
C GLU A 34 -12.38 -12.78 4.76
N LEU A 35 -13.16 -12.30 3.78
CA LEU A 35 -12.91 -11.03 3.11
C LEU A 35 -13.09 -9.88 4.11
N LYS A 36 -12.04 -9.10 4.35
CA LYS A 36 -12.06 -7.92 5.22
C LYS A 36 -12.14 -6.60 4.46
N GLY A 37 -11.75 -6.59 3.19
CA GLY A 37 -11.83 -5.40 2.35
C GLY A 37 -11.13 -5.57 1.01
N MET A 38 -10.95 -4.46 0.30
CA MET A 38 -10.16 -4.40 -0.93
C MET A 38 -9.15 -3.26 -0.83
N ILE A 39 -7.96 -3.48 -1.37
CA ILE A 39 -6.97 -2.43 -1.59
C ILE A 39 -6.86 -2.15 -3.08
N SER A 40 -6.82 -0.88 -3.45
CA SER A 40 -6.55 -0.41 -4.81
C SER A 40 -5.09 -0.06 -5.00
N ILE A 41 -4.64 -0.01 -6.24
CA ILE A 41 -3.30 0.54 -6.55
C ILE A 41 -3.14 2.00 -6.11
N GLY A 42 -4.25 2.77 -6.07
CA GLY A 42 -4.25 4.16 -5.64
C GLY A 42 -3.99 4.31 -4.14
N ASP A 43 -4.51 3.39 -3.32
CA ASP A 43 -4.27 3.38 -1.86
C ASP A 43 -2.78 3.16 -1.55
N ILE A 44 -2.12 2.29 -2.33
CA ILE A 44 -0.68 2.03 -2.17
C ILE A 44 0.15 3.26 -2.55
N ILE A 45 -0.19 3.92 -3.67
CA ILE A 45 0.50 5.14 -4.13
C ILE A 45 0.28 6.29 -3.14
N GLY A 46 -0.95 6.47 -2.66
CA GLY A 46 -1.28 7.51 -1.68
C GLY A 46 -0.49 7.34 -0.39
N SER A 47 -0.44 6.12 0.15
CA SER A 47 0.33 5.81 1.36
C SER A 47 1.84 6.13 1.21
N GLN A 48 2.45 5.79 0.07
CA GLN A 48 3.86 6.12 -0.18
C GLN A 48 4.12 7.64 -0.31
N LEU A 49 3.19 8.38 -0.91
CA LEU A 49 3.31 9.84 -1.01
C LEU A 49 3.19 10.48 0.37
N ASP A 50 2.25 10.03 1.19
CA ASP A 50 2.05 10.52 2.55
C ASP A 50 3.29 10.26 3.43
N GLU A 51 3.88 9.07 3.34
CA GLU A 51 5.10 8.70 4.07
C GLU A 51 6.31 9.56 3.64
N THR A 52 6.48 9.75 2.33
CA THR A 52 7.55 10.61 1.77
C THR A 52 7.36 12.08 2.19
N GLN A 53 6.12 12.57 2.19
CA GLN A 53 5.82 13.95 2.58
C GLN A 53 6.11 14.18 4.06
N LEU A 54 5.78 13.21 4.91
CA LEU A 54 6.09 13.25 6.34
C LEU A 54 7.60 13.33 6.59
N GLU A 55 8.40 12.50 5.91
CA GLU A 55 9.87 12.54 6.02
C GLU A 55 10.44 13.92 5.63
N VAL A 56 9.94 14.49 4.54
CA VAL A 56 10.35 15.82 4.06
C VAL A 56 10.00 16.90 5.09
N ASP A 57 8.82 16.84 5.69
CA ASP A 57 8.38 17.85 6.64
C ASP A 57 9.14 17.75 7.97
N VAL A 58 9.45 16.54 8.45
CA VAL A 58 10.34 16.34 9.61
C VAL A 58 11.71 16.96 9.35
N LEU A 59 12.32 16.69 8.18
CA LEU A 59 13.62 17.27 7.82
C LEU A 59 13.58 18.80 7.73
N ARG A 60 12.49 19.36 7.20
CA ARG A 60 12.28 20.81 7.11
C ARG A 60 12.13 21.44 8.50
N ASP A 61 11.40 20.81 9.40
CA ASP A 61 11.23 21.32 10.76
C ASP A 61 12.54 21.29 11.55
N TYR A 62 13.35 20.24 11.39
CA TYR A 62 14.73 20.21 11.92
C TYR A 62 15.59 21.35 11.38
N ALA A 63 15.48 21.67 10.09
CA ALA A 63 16.24 22.75 9.46
C ALA A 63 15.77 24.16 9.86
N ARG A 64 14.53 24.32 10.34
CA ARG A 64 13.96 25.60 10.83
C ARG A 64 14.10 25.80 12.34
N GLY A 65 14.32 24.73 13.10
CA GLY A 65 14.53 24.75 14.55
C GLY A 65 15.96 25.12 14.99
N HIS A 66 16.83 25.43 14.03
CA HIS A 66 18.18 25.98 14.18
C HIS A 66 18.30 27.29 13.41
#